data_AF-A0A139Q007-F1
#
_entry.id   AF-A0A139Q007-F1
#
_cell.length_a   1.000
_cell.length_b   1.000
_cell.length_c   1.000
_cell.angle_alpha   90.00
_cell.angle_beta   90.00
_cell.angle_gamma   90.00
#
_symmetry.space_group_name_H-M   'P 1'
#
loop_
_entity.id
_entity.type
_entity.pdbx_description
1 polymer ?
#
loop_
_entity_poly.entity_id
_entity_poly.type
_entity_poly.pdbx_seq_one_letter_code
_entity_poly.pdbx_strand_id
1 'polypeptide(L)'
;MVKDLKKPGGNITGVSDHNPAEQQVELIKTLTPNVKTIGALYSSSEDNSKSQVEEFKAYAEKAGLTVETFAVPSTNEIASTVNVMTSKVDAIWVPIDNTIASAFSTVVSSNQTAKKPIYPSATAMVEAGGLASVVVDQHDLGVATGKMIAKVLKGEKPADTPVNVFSTGKSVINKKLAQELGITIPESVLKEAGQVIE
;
A
#
# COMPACT_ATOMS: atom_id res chain seq x y z
N MET A 1 -18.18 -3.55 13.99
CA MET A 1 -17.19 -2.52 13.59
C MET A 1 -17.20 -1.38 14.59
N VAL A 2 -16.04 -0.76 14.79
CA VAL A 2 -15.87 0.47 15.58
C VAL A 2 -16.44 1.64 14.78
N LYS A 3 -17.31 2.46 15.40
CA LYS A 3 -17.94 3.62 14.73
C LYS A 3 -17.21 4.95 14.98
N ASP A 4 -16.47 5.04 16.09
CA ASP A 4 -15.69 6.21 16.48
C ASP A 4 -14.34 5.72 17.02
N LEU A 5 -13.24 6.15 16.39
CA LEU A 5 -11.89 5.73 16.75
C LEU A 5 -11.42 6.31 18.09
N LYS A 6 -11.96 7.45 18.52
CA LYS A 6 -11.64 8.06 19.82
C LYS A 6 -12.47 7.48 20.95
N LYS A 7 -13.70 7.05 20.66
CA LYS A 7 -14.60 6.44 21.66
C LYS A 7 -15.35 5.24 21.07
N PRO A 8 -14.75 4.05 21.03
CA PRO A 8 -15.33 2.90 20.33
C PRO A 8 -16.72 2.49 20.80
N GLY A 9 -17.06 2.73 22.08
CA GLY A 9 -18.41 2.56 22.63
C GLY A 9 -18.89 1.11 22.75
N GLY A 10 -18.06 0.13 22.37
CA GLY A 10 -18.38 -1.30 22.40
C GLY A 10 -17.23 -2.15 22.92
N ASN A 11 -17.22 -3.43 22.59
CA ASN A 11 -16.20 -4.39 23.04
C ASN A 11 -14.99 -4.50 22.11
N ILE A 12 -14.84 -3.60 21.12
CA ILE A 12 -13.77 -3.64 20.12
C ILE A 12 -12.95 -2.34 20.20
N THR A 13 -11.65 -2.48 20.34
CA THR A 13 -10.62 -1.43 20.21
C THR A 13 -9.37 -2.08 19.58
N GLY A 14 -8.31 -1.31 19.32
CA GLY A 14 -7.04 -1.88 18.84
C GLY A 14 -6.16 -0.88 18.12
N VAL A 15 -5.37 -1.40 17.19
CA VAL A 15 -4.46 -0.63 16.35
C VAL A 15 -4.96 -0.68 14.90
N SER A 16 -4.80 0.42 14.17
CA SER A 16 -5.14 0.53 12.75
C SER A 16 -3.89 0.93 11.95
N ASP A 17 -3.63 0.18 10.88
CA ASP A 17 -2.56 0.36 9.90
C ASP A 17 -3.08 1.17 8.71
N HIS A 18 -3.29 2.46 8.92
CA HIS A 18 -3.81 3.32 7.87
C HIS A 18 -2.78 3.47 6.73
N ASN A 19 -3.19 3.18 5.50
CA ASN A 19 -2.30 3.27 4.34
C ASN A 19 -1.80 4.71 4.16
N PRO A 20 -0.48 4.95 4.08
CA PRO A 20 0.07 6.31 3.95
C PRO A 20 -0.01 6.80 2.49
N ALA A 21 -1.24 6.95 1.98
CA ALA A 21 -1.52 7.19 0.57
C ALA A 21 -0.86 8.48 0.02
N GLU A 22 -0.86 9.56 0.79
CA GLU A 22 -0.18 10.81 0.42
C GLU A 22 1.33 10.61 0.20
N GLN A 23 2.00 9.94 1.17
CA GLN A 23 3.43 9.64 1.06
C GLN A 23 3.72 8.69 -0.12
N GLN A 24 2.82 7.76 -0.43
CA GLN A 24 2.96 6.88 -1.60
C GLN A 24 2.89 7.68 -2.91
N VAL A 25 1.95 8.64 -3.03
CA VAL A 25 1.84 9.52 -4.19
C VAL A 25 3.10 10.38 -4.36
N GLU A 26 3.62 10.95 -3.27
CA GLU A 26 4.87 11.72 -3.27
C GLU A 26 6.06 10.87 -3.74
N LEU A 27 6.15 9.64 -3.26
CA LEU A 27 7.20 8.70 -3.65
C LEU A 27 7.11 8.36 -5.15
N ILE A 28 5.91 8.10 -5.68
CA ILE A 28 5.69 7.81 -7.11
C ILE A 28 6.15 8.99 -7.98
N LYS A 29 5.82 10.23 -7.60
CA LYS A 29 6.25 11.42 -8.33
C LYS A 29 7.76 11.62 -8.29
N THR A 30 8.38 11.27 -7.18
CA THR A 30 9.82 11.43 -6.98
C THR A 30 10.63 10.38 -7.75
N LEU A 31 10.22 9.10 -7.68
CA LEU A 31 10.93 8.00 -8.32
C LEU A 31 10.63 7.90 -9.81
N THR A 32 9.39 8.17 -10.21
CA THR A 32 8.94 8.00 -11.59
C THR A 32 8.22 9.26 -12.08
N PRO A 33 8.93 10.39 -12.27
CA PRO A 33 8.34 11.69 -12.59
C PRO A 33 7.59 11.73 -13.94
N ASN A 34 7.82 10.73 -14.81
CA ASN A 34 7.14 10.60 -16.10
C ASN A 34 5.79 9.87 -16.01
N VAL A 35 5.45 9.25 -14.87
CA VAL A 35 4.15 8.60 -14.65
C VAL A 35 3.06 9.67 -14.60
N LYS A 36 1.99 9.46 -15.38
CA LYS A 36 0.81 10.35 -15.42
C LYS A 36 -0.46 9.60 -15.06
N THR A 37 -0.60 8.36 -15.50
CA THR A 37 -1.76 7.50 -15.21
C THR A 37 -1.34 6.30 -14.38
N ILE A 38 -1.98 6.12 -13.23
CA ILE A 38 -1.77 5.00 -12.32
C ILE A 38 -2.97 4.06 -12.41
N GLY A 39 -2.70 2.77 -12.56
CA GLY A 39 -3.71 1.73 -12.45
C GLY A 39 -3.78 1.20 -11.02
N ALA A 40 -4.90 1.44 -10.33
CA ALA A 40 -5.17 0.86 -9.01
C ALA A 40 -5.73 -0.55 -9.17
N LEU A 41 -4.90 -1.57 -8.94
CA LEU A 41 -5.30 -2.98 -8.95
C LEU A 41 -5.69 -3.42 -7.53
N TYR A 42 -6.93 -3.88 -7.35
CA TYR A 42 -7.44 -4.26 -6.03
C TYR A 42 -8.61 -5.24 -6.12
N SER A 43 -9.00 -5.81 -4.99
CA SER A 43 -10.15 -6.69 -4.88
C SER A 43 -11.45 -5.94 -4.63
N SER A 44 -12.49 -6.23 -5.42
CA SER A 44 -13.84 -5.71 -5.18
C SER A 44 -14.53 -6.35 -3.96
N SER A 45 -13.98 -7.45 -3.43
CA SER A 45 -14.49 -8.14 -2.24
C SER A 45 -13.94 -7.60 -0.92
N GLU A 46 -13.01 -6.64 -0.95
CA GLU A 46 -12.35 -6.06 0.23
C GLU A 46 -12.74 -4.59 0.45
N ASP A 47 -13.51 -4.32 1.52
CA ASP A 47 -13.98 -2.97 1.84
C ASP A 47 -12.84 -2.03 2.28
N ASN A 48 -11.79 -2.57 2.90
CA ASN A 48 -10.53 -1.87 3.17
C ASN A 48 -9.91 -1.34 1.88
N SER A 49 -9.87 -2.15 0.81
CA SER A 49 -9.26 -1.76 -0.45
C SER A 49 -10.04 -0.65 -1.15
N LYS A 50 -11.37 -0.71 -1.15
CA LYS A 50 -12.23 0.36 -1.72
C LYS A 50 -11.95 1.71 -1.07
N SER A 51 -11.91 1.74 0.27
CA SER A 51 -11.65 2.97 1.02
C SER A 51 -10.26 3.55 0.73
N GLN A 52 -9.23 2.69 0.66
CA GLN A 52 -7.86 3.09 0.33
C GLN A 52 -7.72 3.59 -1.12
N VAL A 53 -8.44 2.98 -2.08
CA VAL A 53 -8.45 3.40 -3.49
C VAL A 53 -9.04 4.81 -3.61
N GLU A 54 -10.14 5.09 -2.91
CA GLU A 54 -10.77 6.42 -2.90
C GLU A 54 -9.82 7.49 -2.36
N GLU A 55 -9.16 7.20 -1.23
CA GLU A 55 -8.20 8.12 -0.62
C GLU A 55 -6.95 8.34 -1.49
N PHE A 56 -6.34 7.25 -1.99
CA PHE A 56 -5.19 7.34 -2.88
C PHE A 56 -5.52 8.14 -4.14
N LYS A 57 -6.69 7.91 -4.74
CA LYS A 57 -7.16 8.67 -5.89
C LYS A 57 -7.27 10.16 -5.58
N ALA A 58 -7.82 10.54 -4.43
CA ALA A 58 -7.93 11.94 -4.02
C ALA A 58 -6.56 12.63 -3.89
N TYR A 59 -5.55 11.96 -3.32
CA TYR A 59 -4.19 12.51 -3.24
C TYR A 59 -3.49 12.55 -4.60
N ALA A 60 -3.64 11.49 -5.41
CA ALA A 60 -3.04 11.41 -6.74
C ALA A 60 -3.57 12.52 -7.66
N GLU A 61 -4.89 12.75 -7.67
CA GLU A 61 -5.53 13.81 -8.46
C GLU A 61 -5.08 15.20 -8.02
N LYS A 62 -5.01 15.46 -6.70
CA LYS A 62 -4.42 16.71 -6.16
C LYS A 62 -2.97 16.91 -6.61
N ALA A 63 -2.22 15.83 -6.78
CA ALA A 63 -0.83 15.86 -7.20
C ALA A 63 -0.64 15.91 -8.73
N GLY A 64 -1.73 15.95 -9.51
CA GLY A 64 -1.72 16.04 -10.97
C GLY A 64 -1.62 14.70 -11.70
N LEU A 65 -1.94 13.59 -11.03
CA LEU A 65 -1.96 12.24 -11.59
C LEU A 65 -3.39 11.77 -11.83
N THR A 66 -3.58 10.91 -12.83
CA THR A 66 -4.86 10.24 -13.09
C THR A 66 -4.83 8.84 -12.47
N VAL A 67 -5.93 8.41 -11.84
CA VAL A 67 -6.08 7.03 -11.34
C VAL A 67 -7.21 6.32 -12.07
N GLU A 68 -6.87 5.23 -12.76
CA GLU A 68 -7.81 4.27 -13.33
C GLU A 68 -7.94 3.06 -12.41
N THR A 69 -9.17 2.64 -12.10
CA THR A 69 -9.43 1.54 -11.18
C THR A 69 -9.64 0.22 -11.90
N PHE A 70 -8.95 -0.82 -11.43
CA PHE A 70 -9.04 -2.18 -11.96
C PHE A 70 -9.36 -3.14 -10.81
N ALA A 71 -10.65 -3.34 -10.56
CA ALA A 71 -11.13 -4.21 -9.50
C ALA A 71 -11.28 -5.66 -10.00
N VAL A 72 -10.77 -6.63 -9.24
CA VAL A 72 -10.95 -8.07 -9.49
C VAL A 72 -11.81 -8.69 -8.39
N PRO A 73 -12.70 -9.66 -8.68
CA PRO A 73 -13.47 -10.33 -7.64
C PRO A 73 -12.66 -11.42 -6.91
N SER A 74 -11.59 -11.94 -7.53
CA SER A 74 -10.74 -12.98 -7.00
C SER A 74 -9.34 -12.97 -7.62
N THR A 75 -8.48 -13.90 -7.20
CA THR A 75 -7.14 -14.08 -7.77
C THR A 75 -7.16 -14.54 -9.23
N ASN A 76 -8.26 -15.15 -9.70
CA ASN A 76 -8.34 -15.75 -11.04
C ASN A 76 -8.27 -14.69 -12.15
N GLU A 77 -8.76 -13.48 -11.89
CA GLU A 77 -8.81 -12.39 -12.86
C GLU A 77 -7.54 -11.52 -12.85
N ILE A 78 -6.59 -11.75 -11.93
CA ILE A 78 -5.41 -10.89 -11.79
C ILE A 78 -4.60 -10.85 -13.10
N ALA A 79 -4.27 -12.01 -13.68
CA ALA A 79 -3.40 -12.05 -14.86
C ALA A 79 -4.00 -11.33 -16.07
N SER A 80 -5.27 -11.62 -16.39
CA SER A 80 -5.96 -10.97 -17.50
C SER A 80 -6.13 -9.47 -17.27
N THR A 81 -6.41 -9.06 -16.03
CA THR A 81 -6.55 -7.64 -15.66
C THR A 81 -5.22 -6.90 -15.80
N VAL A 82 -4.11 -7.47 -15.33
CA VAL A 82 -2.77 -6.88 -15.47
C VAL A 82 -2.38 -6.73 -16.94
N ASN A 83 -2.65 -7.75 -17.76
CA ASN A 83 -2.38 -7.69 -19.20
C ASN A 83 -3.15 -6.57 -19.91
N VAL A 84 -4.39 -6.29 -19.49
CA VAL A 84 -5.19 -5.20 -20.04
C VAL A 84 -4.71 -3.85 -19.52
N MET A 85 -4.56 -3.69 -18.20
CA MET A 85 -4.29 -2.39 -17.58
C MET A 85 -2.94 -1.81 -17.98
N THR A 86 -1.93 -2.65 -18.18
CA THR A 86 -0.57 -2.21 -18.54
C THR A 86 -0.48 -1.52 -19.90
N SER A 87 -1.49 -1.70 -20.78
CA SER A 87 -1.61 -0.94 -22.03
C SER A 87 -2.19 0.47 -21.86
N LYS A 88 -2.78 0.77 -20.69
CA LYS A 88 -3.53 2.00 -20.40
C LYS A 88 -2.83 2.91 -19.38
N VAL A 89 -1.96 2.34 -18.55
CA VAL A 89 -1.35 3.04 -17.42
C VAL A 89 0.19 3.06 -17.49
N ASP A 90 0.77 4.00 -16.78
CA ASP A 90 2.23 4.18 -16.67
C ASP A 90 2.81 3.43 -15.47
N ALA A 91 2.02 3.23 -14.42
CA ALA A 91 2.40 2.51 -13.21
C ALA A 91 1.21 1.71 -12.65
N ILE A 92 1.51 0.67 -11.89
CA ILE A 92 0.52 -0.10 -11.13
C ILE A 92 0.66 0.29 -9.66
N TRP A 93 -0.44 0.56 -8.97
CA TRP A 93 -0.48 0.70 -7.52
C TRP A 93 -1.43 -0.36 -6.95
N VAL A 94 -1.05 -0.93 -5.79
CA VAL A 94 -1.84 -1.92 -5.07
C VAL A 94 -2.02 -1.45 -3.62
N PRO A 95 -3.26 -1.31 -3.11
CA PRO A 95 -3.50 -0.99 -1.70
C PRO A 95 -3.07 -2.12 -0.75
N ILE A 96 -3.32 -1.96 0.55
CA ILE A 96 -3.26 -3.07 1.50
C ILE A 96 -4.46 -3.99 1.21
N ASP A 97 -4.21 -5.00 0.37
CA ASP A 97 -5.21 -5.90 -0.21
C ASP A 97 -4.73 -7.36 -0.13
N ASN A 98 -5.50 -8.21 0.55
CA ASN A 98 -5.11 -9.59 0.83
C ASN A 98 -5.19 -10.47 -0.42
N THR A 99 -6.20 -10.24 -1.27
CA THR A 99 -6.40 -10.98 -2.51
C THR A 99 -5.22 -10.78 -3.45
N ILE A 100 -4.81 -9.52 -3.69
CA ILE A 100 -3.67 -9.23 -4.55
C ILE A 100 -2.37 -9.70 -3.91
N ALA A 101 -2.17 -9.50 -2.60
CA ALA A 101 -0.98 -9.96 -1.89
C ALA A 101 -0.79 -11.49 -1.98
N SER A 102 -1.87 -12.26 -1.83
CA SER A 102 -1.84 -13.73 -1.89
C SER A 102 -1.38 -14.30 -3.24
N ALA A 103 -1.54 -13.52 -4.31
CA ALA A 103 -1.22 -13.89 -5.68
C ALA A 103 -0.32 -12.85 -6.38
N PHE A 104 0.51 -12.13 -5.62
CA PHE A 104 1.31 -11.03 -6.15
C PHE A 104 2.33 -11.48 -7.19
N SER A 105 2.83 -12.73 -7.12
CA SER A 105 3.69 -13.32 -8.15
C SER A 105 3.03 -13.35 -9.54
N THR A 106 1.70 -13.48 -9.60
CA THR A 106 0.92 -13.38 -10.83
C THR A 106 0.93 -11.96 -11.40
N VAL A 107 0.90 -10.94 -10.54
CA VAL A 107 1.02 -9.53 -10.94
C VAL A 107 2.39 -9.28 -11.58
N VAL A 108 3.46 -9.71 -10.90
CA VAL A 108 4.84 -9.54 -11.35
C VAL A 108 5.07 -10.26 -12.67
N SER A 109 4.70 -11.54 -12.78
CA SER A 109 4.87 -12.33 -14.01
C SER A 109 4.07 -11.76 -15.19
N SER A 110 2.82 -11.33 -14.98
CA SER A 110 1.99 -10.73 -16.04
C SER A 110 2.52 -9.37 -16.49
N ASN A 111 3.24 -8.64 -15.63
CA ASN A 111 3.84 -7.34 -15.96
C ASN A 111 5.25 -7.44 -16.59
N GLN A 112 5.86 -8.63 -16.71
CA GLN A 112 7.24 -8.79 -17.19
C GLN A 112 7.50 -8.19 -18.58
N THR A 113 6.52 -8.31 -19.49
CA THR A 113 6.64 -7.78 -20.86
C THR A 113 6.44 -6.26 -20.88
N ALA A 114 5.45 -5.75 -20.13
CA ALA A 114 5.10 -4.34 -20.12
C ALA A 114 6.06 -3.48 -19.30
N LYS A 115 6.75 -4.10 -18.32
CA LYS A 115 7.77 -3.47 -17.46
C LYS A 115 7.27 -2.19 -16.79
N LYS A 116 6.02 -2.16 -16.35
CA LYS A 116 5.49 -1.01 -15.60
C LYS A 116 6.03 -1.05 -14.16
N PRO A 117 6.43 0.09 -13.57
CA PRO A 117 6.73 0.13 -12.14
C PRO A 117 5.48 -0.26 -11.34
N ILE A 118 5.66 -1.13 -10.34
CA ILE A 118 4.59 -1.59 -9.44
C ILE A 118 4.86 -0.99 -8.06
N TYR A 119 3.87 -0.32 -7.48
CA TYR A 119 3.93 0.28 -6.14
C TYR A 119 2.95 -0.44 -5.19
N PRO A 120 3.32 -1.60 -4.63
CA PRO A 120 2.43 -2.37 -3.78
C PRO A 120 2.55 -1.96 -2.30
N SER A 121 1.45 -1.89 -1.57
CA SER A 121 1.42 -1.40 -0.17
C SER A 121 1.88 -2.42 0.87
N ALA A 122 2.92 -3.21 0.59
CA ALA A 122 3.54 -4.13 1.55
C ALA A 122 5.01 -4.43 1.22
N THR A 123 5.87 -4.50 2.23
CA THR A 123 7.29 -4.86 2.10
C THR A 123 7.49 -6.17 1.34
N ALA A 124 6.77 -7.23 1.73
CA ALA A 124 6.88 -8.55 1.10
C ALA A 124 6.57 -8.52 -0.41
N MET A 125 5.66 -7.63 -0.85
CA MET A 125 5.38 -7.46 -2.28
C MET A 125 6.49 -6.69 -3.00
N VAL A 126 7.12 -5.71 -2.34
CA VAL A 126 8.31 -5.03 -2.90
C VAL A 126 9.49 -6.01 -3.04
N GLU A 127 9.70 -6.88 -2.05
CA GLU A 127 10.68 -7.97 -2.11
C GLU A 127 10.38 -8.97 -3.23
N ALA A 128 9.09 -9.23 -3.51
CA ALA A 128 8.63 -10.17 -4.53
C ALA A 128 8.62 -9.60 -5.97
N GLY A 129 9.01 -8.34 -6.18
CA GLY A 129 9.07 -7.72 -7.51
C GLY A 129 8.28 -6.42 -7.67
N GLY A 130 7.88 -5.78 -6.57
CA GLY A 130 7.46 -4.39 -6.57
C GLY A 130 8.65 -3.43 -6.60
N LEU A 131 8.47 -2.23 -7.16
CA LEU A 131 9.49 -1.20 -7.24
C LEU A 131 9.73 -0.54 -5.88
N ALA A 132 8.67 0.00 -5.28
CA ALA A 132 8.78 0.72 -4.02
C ALA A 132 7.41 0.89 -3.37
N SER A 133 7.42 1.29 -2.10
CA SER A 133 6.21 1.66 -1.37
C SER A 133 6.53 2.51 -0.17
N VAL A 134 5.51 3.06 0.48
CA VAL A 134 5.58 3.57 1.85
C VAL A 134 4.67 2.69 2.69
N VAL A 135 5.23 2.10 3.74
CA VAL A 135 4.56 1.09 4.56
C VAL A 135 4.72 1.41 6.04
N VAL A 136 3.67 1.10 6.81
CA VAL A 136 3.73 1.14 8.27
C VAL A 136 4.59 -0.02 8.77
N ASP A 137 5.44 0.24 9.76
CA ASP A 137 6.25 -0.79 10.40
C ASP A 137 5.36 -1.81 11.14
N GLN A 138 5.39 -3.05 10.68
CA GLN A 138 4.58 -4.14 11.21
C GLN A 138 5.00 -4.57 12.62
N HIS A 139 6.28 -4.41 12.96
CA HIS A 139 6.77 -4.69 14.31
C HIS A 139 6.25 -3.64 15.29
N ASP A 140 6.27 -2.36 14.93
CA ASP A 140 5.74 -1.28 15.78
C ASP A 140 4.22 -1.40 15.98
N LEU A 141 3.47 -1.80 14.93
CA LEU A 141 2.05 -2.16 15.03
C LEU A 141 1.84 -3.30 16.04
N GLY A 142 2.65 -4.36 15.97
CA GLY A 142 2.61 -5.49 16.90
C GLY A 142 2.92 -5.10 18.35
N VAL A 143 3.95 -4.28 18.56
CA VAL A 143 4.33 -3.76 19.89
C VAL A 143 3.22 -2.88 20.46
N ALA A 144 2.61 -2.00 19.66
CA ALA A 144 1.49 -1.19 20.07
C ALA A 144 0.27 -2.05 20.45
N THR A 145 -0.01 -3.08 19.66
CA THR A 145 -1.09 -4.04 19.94
C THR A 145 -0.86 -4.76 21.27
N GLY A 146 0.35 -5.27 21.51
CA GLY A 146 0.71 -5.93 22.78
C GLY A 146 0.54 -5.01 24.00
N LYS A 147 0.92 -3.72 23.87
CA LYS A 147 0.70 -2.71 24.92
C LYS A 147 -0.80 -2.49 25.20
N MET A 148 -1.64 -2.48 24.16
CA MET A 148 -3.10 -2.35 24.33
C MET A 148 -3.72 -3.59 24.99
N ILE A 149 -3.29 -4.80 24.59
CA ILE A 149 -3.69 -6.04 25.26
C ILE A 149 -3.38 -5.97 26.76
N ALA A 150 -2.17 -5.55 27.12
CA ALA A 150 -1.77 -5.42 28.53
C ALA A 150 -2.64 -4.40 29.31
N LYS A 151 -3.10 -3.32 28.67
CA LYS A 151 -4.01 -2.34 29.27
C LYS A 151 -5.40 -2.93 29.53
N VAL A 152 -5.95 -3.65 28.54
CA VAL A 152 -7.25 -4.32 28.68
C VAL A 152 -7.21 -5.40 29.76
N LEU A 153 -6.13 -6.19 29.82
CA LEU A 153 -5.94 -7.20 30.87
C LEU A 153 -5.82 -6.58 32.28
N LYS A 154 -5.46 -5.30 32.39
CA LYS A 154 -5.43 -4.54 33.65
C LYS A 154 -6.76 -3.86 33.99
N GLY A 155 -7.79 -4.02 33.17
CA GLY A 155 -9.15 -3.54 33.43
C GLY A 155 -9.58 -2.30 32.63
N GLU A 156 -8.77 -1.79 31.70
CA GLU A 156 -9.26 -0.79 30.76
C GLU A 156 -10.38 -1.37 29.88
N LYS A 157 -11.48 -0.63 29.73
CA LYS A 157 -12.64 -1.06 28.93
C LYS A 157 -12.42 -0.70 27.46
N PRO A 158 -12.53 -1.67 26.52
CA PRO A 158 -12.43 -1.38 25.09
C PRO A 158 -13.34 -0.24 24.59
N ALA A 159 -14.50 -0.05 25.22
CA ALA A 159 -15.47 1.00 24.87
C ALA A 159 -14.91 2.42 25.04
N ASP A 160 -13.97 2.59 25.97
CA ASP A 160 -13.37 3.87 26.34
C ASP A 160 -11.90 3.98 25.91
N THR A 161 -11.32 2.91 25.34
CA THR A 161 -9.93 2.88 24.86
C THR A 161 -9.88 3.31 23.39
N PRO A 162 -9.27 4.46 23.04
CA PRO A 162 -9.13 4.89 21.66
C PRO A 162 -8.36 3.89 20.79
N VAL A 163 -8.75 3.77 19.53
CA VAL A 163 -7.97 3.07 18.50
C VAL A 163 -6.70 3.85 18.23
N ASN A 164 -5.56 3.16 18.23
CA ASN A 164 -4.27 3.75 17.88
C ASN A 164 -4.06 3.66 16.36
N VAL A 165 -4.05 4.80 15.68
CA VAL A 165 -3.91 4.86 14.21
C VAL A 165 -2.47 5.19 13.85
N PHE A 166 -1.83 4.30 13.09
CA PHE A 166 -0.56 4.56 12.44
C PHE A 166 -0.85 5.02 11.01
N SER A 167 -0.59 6.29 10.72
CA SER A 167 -0.89 6.91 9.42
C SER A 167 0.35 7.34 8.65
N THR A 168 1.54 7.16 9.23
CA THR A 168 2.82 7.47 8.60
C THR A 168 3.67 6.22 8.48
N GLY A 169 4.32 6.05 7.34
CA GLY A 169 5.22 4.94 7.09
C GLY A 169 6.63 5.41 6.73
N LYS A 170 7.51 4.43 6.50
CA LYS A 170 8.81 4.64 5.85
C LYS A 170 8.81 3.97 4.48
N SER A 171 9.63 4.50 3.58
CA SER A 171 9.73 3.92 2.24
C SER A 171 10.53 2.61 2.25
N VAL A 172 10.07 1.67 1.43
CA VAL A 172 10.79 0.46 1.06
C VAL A 172 11.06 0.53 -0.45
N ILE A 173 12.30 0.31 -0.88
CA ILE A 173 12.71 0.53 -2.27
C ILE A 173 13.49 -0.67 -2.77
N ASN A 174 13.09 -1.21 -3.92
CA ASN A 174 13.80 -2.25 -4.65
C ASN A 174 14.77 -1.63 -5.65
N LYS A 175 16.03 -1.52 -5.23
CA LYS A 175 17.10 -0.87 -5.99
C LYS A 175 17.48 -1.67 -7.23
N LYS A 176 17.50 -3.00 -7.13
CA LYS A 176 17.72 -3.87 -8.29
C LYS A 176 16.66 -3.66 -9.36
N LEU A 177 15.38 -3.70 -8.97
CA LEU A 177 14.30 -3.52 -9.93
C LEU A 177 14.30 -2.10 -10.52
N ALA A 178 14.61 -1.07 -9.73
CA ALA A 178 14.78 0.28 -10.25
C ALA A 178 15.85 0.33 -11.36
N GLN A 179 16.99 -0.32 -11.17
CA GLN A 179 18.04 -0.41 -12.19
C GLN A 179 17.57 -1.17 -13.44
N GLU A 180 16.90 -2.31 -13.27
CA GLU A 180 16.35 -3.10 -14.38
C GLU A 180 15.30 -2.34 -15.21
N LEU A 181 14.57 -1.43 -14.56
CA LEU A 181 13.58 -0.53 -15.18
C LEU A 181 14.20 0.78 -15.70
N GLY A 182 15.50 1.02 -15.49
CA GLY A 182 16.17 2.26 -15.88
C GLY A 182 15.74 3.49 -15.06
N ILE A 183 15.25 3.27 -13.84
CA ILE A 183 14.81 4.30 -12.90
C ILE A 183 15.99 4.76 -12.05
N THR A 184 16.28 6.06 -12.08
CA THR A 184 17.29 6.67 -11.21
C THR A 184 16.66 7.02 -9.87
N ILE A 185 17.13 6.39 -8.80
CA ILE A 185 16.67 6.71 -7.44
C ILE A 185 17.47 7.90 -6.92
N PRO A 186 16.84 9.02 -6.53
CA PRO A 186 17.55 10.15 -5.92
C PRO A 186 18.26 9.73 -4.63
N GLU A 187 19.46 10.26 -4.41
CA GLU A 187 20.27 9.94 -3.21
C GLU A 187 19.55 10.32 -1.91
N SER A 188 18.79 11.43 -1.92
CA SER A 188 17.96 11.84 -0.79
C SER A 188 16.92 10.77 -0.43
N VAL A 189 16.27 10.17 -1.43
CA VAL A 189 15.27 9.12 -1.23
C VAL A 189 15.90 7.84 -0.68
N LEU A 190 17.08 7.46 -1.14
CA LEU A 190 17.81 6.30 -0.59
C LEU A 190 18.24 6.54 0.87
N LYS A 191 18.70 7.75 1.19
CA LYS A 191 19.18 8.10 2.54
C LYS A 191 18.06 8.09 3.58
N GLU A 192 16.85 8.45 3.17
CA GLU A 192 15.66 8.48 4.03
C GLU A 192 14.85 7.18 3.99
N ALA A 193 15.25 6.22 3.15
CA ALA A 193 14.57 4.95 3.02
C ALA A 193 14.56 4.18 4.34
N GLY A 194 13.38 3.65 4.71
CA GLY A 194 13.27 2.73 5.84
C GLY A 194 13.94 1.40 5.55
N GLN A 195 13.82 0.92 4.30
CA GLN A 195 14.43 -0.32 3.84
C GLN A 195 14.84 -0.21 2.37
N VAL A 196 16.01 -0.73 2.04
CA VAL A 196 16.48 -0.89 0.66
C VAL A 196 16.68 -2.38 0.39
N ILE A 197 16.02 -2.87 -0.65
CA ILE A 197 16.20 -4.22 -1.19
C ILE A 197 17.20 -4.09 -2.32
N GLU A 198 18.29 -4.84 -2.22
CA GLU A 198 19.44 -4.82 -3.14
C GLU A 198 19.32 -5.81 -4.31
#